data_AF-A0A5J5WBY1-F1
#
_entry.id   AF-A0A5J5WBY1-F1
#
_cell.length_a   1.000
_cell.length_b   1.000
_cell.length_c   1.000
_cell.angle_alpha   90.00
_cell.angle_beta   90.00
_cell.angle_gamma   90.00
#
_symmetry.space_group_name_H-M   'P 1'
#
loop_
_entity.id
_entity.type
_entity.pdbx_description
1 polymer ?
#
loop_
_entity_poly.entity_id
_entity_poly.type
_entity_poly.pdbx_seq_one_letter_code
_entity_poly.pdbx_strand_id
1 'polypeptide(L)'
;LRELIQLLRVNVKKFTWTIANMLGIDPSTIMHSFNVDCSTKLIKQKNRKLSKEKIKSVSIKVNKLIASSFFQKVTYLNWVSNVLIVKKSNDN
;
A
#
# COMPACT_ATOMS: atom_id res chain seq x y z
N LEU A 1 -30.18 -3.21 18.54
CA LEU A 1 -29.76 -2.80 17.17
C LEU A 1 -29.65 -1.29 17.00
N ARG A 2 -30.65 -0.48 17.40
CA ARG A 2 -30.63 0.99 17.25
C ARG A 2 -29.48 1.67 18.01
N GLU A 3 -29.22 1.25 19.25
CA GLU A 3 -28.13 1.80 20.08
C GLU A 3 -26.74 1.52 19.50
N LEU A 4 -26.52 0.31 18.96
CA LEU A 4 -25.27 -0.06 18.29
C LEU A 4 -25.04 0.81 17.05
N ILE A 5 -26.07 1.03 16.24
CA ILE A 5 -25.99 1.90 15.05
C ILE A 5 -25.71 3.36 15.48
N GLN A 6 -26.30 3.83 16.57
CA GLN A 6 -26.06 5.16 17.14
C GLN A 6 -24.59 5.30 17.58
N LEU A 7 -24.07 4.31 18.30
CA LEU A 7 -22.68 4.28 18.78
C LEU A 7 -21.70 4.31 17.60
N LEU A 8 -21.94 3.50 16.57
CA LEU A 8 -21.14 3.49 15.35
C LEU A 8 -21.20 4.83 14.62
N ARG A 9 -22.37 5.46 14.52
CA ARG A 9 -22.54 6.80 13.91
C ARG A 9 -21.80 7.90 14.68
N VAL A 10 -21.82 7.86 16.01
CA VAL A 10 -21.11 8.83 16.85
C VAL A 10 -19.60 8.64 16.75
N ASN A 11 -19.13 7.41 16.57
CA ASN A 11 -17.71 7.08 16.55
C ASN A 11 -17.17 6.79 15.13
N VAL A 12 -17.88 7.17 14.06
CA VAL A 12 -17.45 6.94 12.67
C VAL A 12 -15.99 7.36 12.49
N LYS A 13 -15.63 8.57 12.92
CA LYS A 13 -14.26 9.09 12.79
C LYS A 13 -13.18 8.25 13.51
N LYS A 14 -13.54 7.50 14.56
CA LYS A 14 -12.60 6.59 15.27
C LYS A 14 -12.43 5.26 14.55
N PHE A 15 -13.47 4.81 13.84
CA PHE A 15 -13.49 3.52 13.14
C PHE A 15 -13.23 3.62 11.62
N THR A 16 -13.38 4.80 11.03
CA THR A 16 -13.11 5.04 9.61
C THR A 16 -11.71 5.61 9.47
N TRP A 17 -10.72 4.74 9.47
CA TRP A 17 -9.39 5.12 9.00
C TRP A 17 -9.47 5.34 7.50
N THR A 18 -9.51 6.59 7.06
CA THR A 18 -9.26 6.87 5.64
C THR A 18 -7.76 6.74 5.38
N ILE A 19 -7.38 6.50 4.12
CA ILE A 19 -5.96 6.44 3.73
C ILE A 19 -5.22 7.73 4.14
N ALA A 20 -5.91 8.86 4.21
CA ALA A 20 -5.35 10.13 4.68
C ALA A 20 -5.12 10.18 6.21
N ASN A 21 -5.85 9.38 7.00
CA ASN A 21 -5.62 9.26 8.44
C ASN A 21 -4.44 8.34 8.79
N MET A 22 -3.98 7.52 7.85
CA MET A 22 -2.78 6.71 7.98
C MET A 22 -1.54 7.55 7.61
N LEU A 23 -1.28 8.61 8.38
CA LEU A 23 0.07 9.19 8.42
C LEU A 23 0.96 8.05 8.91
N GLY A 24 1.82 7.52 8.04
CA GLY A 24 2.61 6.32 8.32
C GLY A 24 3.26 6.36 9.71
N ILE A 25 3.50 5.19 10.29
CA ILE A 25 4.19 5.08 11.58
C ILE A 25 5.62 5.59 11.36
N ASP A 26 6.07 6.51 12.22
CA ASP A 26 7.45 6.99 12.18
C ASP A 26 8.40 5.78 12.30
N PRO A 27 9.35 5.58 11.37
CA PRO A 27 10.34 4.51 11.49
C PRO A 27 11.09 4.51 12.82
N SER A 28 11.20 5.65 13.50
CA SER A 28 11.77 5.75 14.85
C SER A 28 10.92 5.03 15.92
N THR A 29 9.61 4.93 15.69
CA THR A 29 8.64 4.34 16.63
C THR A 29 8.65 2.83 16.51
N ILE A 30 8.41 2.30 15.31
CA ILE A 30 8.44 0.85 15.03
C ILE A 30 8.90 0.65 13.57
N MET A 31 10.08 0.05 13.39
CA MET A 31 10.56 -0.42 12.09
C MET A 31 10.83 -1.91 12.15
N HIS A 32 10.18 -2.67 11.27
CA HIS A 32 10.47 -4.09 11.10
C HIS A 32 11.54 -4.25 10.01
N SER A 33 12.78 -4.55 10.42
CA SER A 33 13.84 -4.92 9.49
C SER A 33 13.73 -6.40 9.14
N PHE A 34 13.58 -6.72 7.86
CA PHE A 34 13.63 -8.10 7.40
C PHE A 34 15.09 -8.58 7.42
N ASN A 35 15.39 -9.64 8.18
CA ASN A 35 16.73 -10.20 8.26
C ASN A 35 17.03 -11.01 6.99
N VAL A 36 17.47 -10.32 5.93
CA VAL A 36 17.90 -10.93 4.68
C VAL A 36 19.36 -11.30 4.78
N ASP A 37 19.71 -12.53 4.43
CA ASP A 37 21.10 -12.93 4.28
C ASP A 37 21.77 -12.11 3.16
N CYS A 38 22.76 -11.31 3.52
CA CYS A 38 23.52 -10.44 2.61
C CYS A 38 24.26 -11.23 1.51
N SER A 39 24.48 -12.53 1.69
CA SER A 39 25.06 -13.40 0.66
C SER A 39 24.05 -13.80 -0.42
N THR A 40 22.75 -13.60 -0.18
CA THR A 40 21.69 -13.94 -1.12
C THR A 40 21.68 -12.97 -2.30
N LYS A 41 21.64 -13.54 -3.50
CA LYS A 41 21.60 -12.77 -4.74
C LYS A 41 20.30 -11.97 -4.85
N LEU A 42 20.40 -10.65 -4.93
CA LEU A 42 19.26 -9.77 -5.19
C LEU A 42 18.77 -9.96 -6.65
N ILE A 43 17.47 -10.19 -6.81
CA ILE A 43 16.86 -10.50 -8.11
C ILE A 43 16.09 -9.28 -8.62
N LYS A 44 16.50 -8.76 -9.79
CA LYS A 44 15.69 -7.81 -10.57
C LYS A 44 14.74 -8.59 -11.44
N GLN A 45 13.49 -8.71 -11.01
CA GLN A 45 12.49 -9.42 -11.80
C GLN A 45 12.15 -8.62 -13.06
N LYS A 46 12.09 -9.30 -14.21
CA LYS A 46 11.69 -8.69 -15.48
C LYS A 46 10.25 -8.16 -15.38
N ASN A 47 10.07 -6.88 -15.69
CA ASN A 47 8.75 -6.24 -15.70
C ASN A 47 7.78 -6.96 -16.64
N ARG A 48 6.61 -7.34 -16.13
CA ARG A 48 5.52 -7.89 -16.94
C ARG A 48 4.89 -6.79 -17.80
N LYS A 49 4.59 -7.12 -19.05
CA LYS A 49 3.80 -6.23 -19.91
C LYS A 49 2.38 -6.16 -19.35
N LEU A 50 1.92 -4.94 -19.03
CA LEU A 50 0.56 -4.65 -18.63
C LEU A 50 -0.16 -3.90 -19.76
N SER A 51 -1.48 -4.08 -19.88
CA SER A 51 -2.27 -3.27 -20.81
C SER A 51 -2.28 -1.80 -20.38
N LYS A 52 -2.53 -0.88 -21.32
CA LYS A 52 -2.55 0.58 -21.04
C LYS A 52 -3.51 0.94 -19.90
N GLU A 53 -4.68 0.32 -19.86
CA GLU A 53 -5.68 0.51 -18.80
C GLU A 53 -5.17 0.09 -17.43
N LYS A 54 -4.52 -1.08 -17.37
CA LYS A 54 -3.90 -1.63 -16.17
C LYS A 54 -2.79 -0.73 -15.64
N ILE A 55 -1.95 -0.20 -16.52
CA ILE A 55 -0.89 0.75 -16.16
C ILE A 55 -1.48 2.04 -15.56
N LYS A 56 -2.53 2.60 -16.16
CA LYS A 56 -3.21 3.79 -15.63
C LYS A 56 -3.76 3.54 -14.22
N SER A 57 -4.45 2.42 -14.01
CA SER A 57 -5.00 2.06 -12.69
C SER A 57 -3.91 1.90 -11.63
N VAL A 58 -2.80 1.23 -11.97
CA VAL A 58 -1.65 1.09 -11.07
C VAL A 58 -1.04 2.45 -10.75
N SER A 59 -0.83 3.32 -11.74
CA SER A 59 -0.27 4.66 -11.55
C SER A 59 -1.11 5.51 -10.59
N ILE A 60 -2.44 5.52 -10.76
CA ILE A 60 -3.36 6.25 -9.87
C ILE A 60 -3.23 5.75 -8.43
N LYS A 61 -3.24 4.42 -8.22
CA LYS A 61 -3.11 3.82 -6.88
C LYS A 61 -1.75 4.12 -6.26
N VAL A 62 -0.66 3.97 -7.01
CA VAL A 62 0.71 4.24 -6.53
C VAL A 62 0.85 5.70 -6.13
N ASN A 63 0.37 6.64 -6.96
CA ASN A 63 0.41 8.07 -6.62
C ASN A 63 -0.37 8.39 -5.34
N LYS A 64 -1.52 7.74 -5.13
CA LYS A 64 -2.29 7.88 -3.89
C LYS A 64 -1.52 7.38 -2.66
N LEU A 65 -0.79 6.28 -2.78
CA LEU A 65 0.03 5.72 -1.69
C LEU A 65 1.30 6.55 -1.41
N ILE A 66 1.87 7.17 -2.45
CA ILE A 66 2.96 8.14 -2.27
C ILE A 66 2.43 9.38 -1.56
N ALA A 67 1.24 9.88 -1.93
CA ALA A 67 0.62 11.04 -1.31
C ALA A 67 0.27 10.82 0.17
N SER A 68 0.00 9.58 0.58
CA SER A 68 -0.23 9.22 1.99
C SER A 68 1.06 8.90 2.75
N SER A 69 2.24 9.19 2.19
CA SER A 69 3.56 8.84 2.75
C SER A 69 3.74 7.36 3.07
N PHE A 70 2.95 6.48 2.44
CA PHE A 70 3.06 5.03 2.64
C PHE A 70 4.18 4.43 1.78
N PHE A 71 4.39 5.00 0.58
CA PHE A 71 5.49 4.65 -0.31
C PHE A 71 6.45 5.82 -0.52
N GLN A 72 7.75 5.52 -0.50
CA GLN A 72 8.80 6.46 -0.84
C GLN A 72 9.43 6.08 -2.18
N LYS A 73 9.82 7.08 -2.97
CA LYS A 73 10.60 6.86 -4.19
C LYS A 73 12.04 6.50 -3.81
N VAL A 74 12.50 5.32 -4.21
CA VAL A 74 13.89 4.87 -4.02
C VAL A 74 14.59 4.84 -5.37
N THR A 75 15.72 5.53 -5.47
CA THR A 75 16.62 5.45 -6.61
C THR A 75 17.62 4.31 -6.36
N TYR A 76 17.89 3.48 -7.37
CA TYR A 76 18.89 2.40 -7.33
C TYR A 76 18.52 1.14 -6.53
N LEU A 77 17.41 0.49 -6.91
CA LEU A 77 17.06 -0.82 -6.36
C LEU A 77 17.84 -1.96 -7.05
N ASN A 78 18.54 -2.76 -6.25
CA ASN A 78 19.16 -4.02 -6.68
C ASN A 78 18.15 -5.18 -6.75
N TRP A 79 16.95 -4.98 -6.21
CA TRP A 79 15.84 -5.92 -6.21
C TRP A 79 14.57 -5.24 -6.73
N VAL A 80 13.87 -5.88 -7.67
CA VAL A 80 12.62 -5.36 -8.24
C VAL A 80 11.63 -6.51 -8.31
N SER A 81 10.44 -6.33 -7.73
CA SER A 81 9.34 -7.29 -7.79
C SER A 81 8.26 -6.82 -8.76
N ASN A 82 7.61 -7.77 -9.44
CA ASN A 82 6.53 -7.49 -10.37
C ASN A 82 5.22 -7.09 -9.66
N VAL A 83 4.53 -6.07 -10.19
CA VAL A 83 3.17 -5.74 -9.76
C VAL A 83 2.17 -6.70 -10.38
N LEU A 84 1.34 -7.32 -9.54
CA LEU A 84 0.22 -8.16 -9.96
C LEU A 84 -1.09 -7.44 -9.68
N ILE A 85 -1.95 -7.37 -10.70
CA ILE A 85 -3.28 -6.78 -10.58
C ILE A 85 -4.25 -7.91 -10.30
N VAL A 86 -4.83 -7.87 -9.11
CA VAL A 86 -5.88 -8.80 -8.68
C VAL A 86 -7.21 -8.04 -8.65
N LYS A 87 -8.24 -8.62 -9.28
CA LYS A 87 -9.60 -8.09 -9.17
C LYS A 87 -10.13 -8.43 -7.78
N LYS A 88 -10.51 -7.42 -7.01
CA LYS A 88 -11.19 -7.62 -5.73
C LYS A 88 -12.64 -8.04 -6.00
N SER A 89 -13.16 -9.02 -5.28
CA SER A 89 -14.49 -9.60 -5.48
C SER A 89 -15.66 -8.74 -4.99
N ASN A 90 -15.42 -7.53 -4.47
CA ASN A 90 -16.43 -6.77 -3.70
C ASN A 90 -16.81 -5.43 -4.34
N ASP A 91 -16.71 -5.29 -5.66
CA ASP A 91 -17.27 -4.12 -6.36
C ASP A 91 -18.71 -4.46 -6.78
N ASN A 92 -19.66 -4.19 -5.87
CA ASN A 92 -21.03 -3.79 -6.23
C ASN A 92 -21.06 -2.28 -6.39
#